data_AF-A0A534VHE4-F1
#
_entry.id   AF-A0A534VHE4-F1
#
_cell.length_a   1.000
_cell.length_b   1.000
_cell.length_c   1.000
_cell.angle_alpha   90.00
_cell.angle_beta   90.00
_cell.angle_gamma   90.00
#
_symmetry.space_group_name_H-M   'P 1'
#
loop_
_entity.id
_entity.type
_entity.pdbx_description
1 polymer ?
#
loop_
_entity_poly.entity_id
_entity_poly.type
_entity_poly.pdbx_seq_one_letter_code
_entity_poly.pdbx_strand_id
1 'polypeptide(L)' 'MKKTMHIDDHLLAQAKLACGAATDTETVRRGLEALIRHAAHQRLRALRGTEPAARDVPRRRESSRPTRPRKPRAA' A
#
# COMPACT_ATOMS: atom_id res chain seq x y z
N MET A 1 -12.28 -21.06 -7.31
CA MET A 1 -11.85 -22.06 -8.33
C MET A 1 -10.68 -22.84 -7.77
N LYS A 2 -10.74 -24.18 -7.78
CA LYS A 2 -9.59 -25.02 -7.39
C LYS A 2 -8.60 -25.07 -8.55
N LYS A 3 -7.31 -24.84 -8.27
CA LYS A 3 -6.22 -24.95 -9.25
C LYS A 3 -5.08 -25.76 -8.62
N THR A 4 -4.40 -26.52 -9.45
CA THR A 4 -3.18 -27.25 -9.10
C THR A 4 -2.02 -26.56 -9.83
N MET A 5 -0.98 -26.17 -9.11
CA MET A 5 0.20 -25.51 -9.68
C MET A 5 1.44 -25.89 -8.87
N HIS A 6 2.59 -25.93 -9.54
CA HIS A 6 3.87 -26.16 -8.90
C HIS A 6 4.42 -24.83 -8.37
N ILE A 7 4.78 -24.80 -7.09
CA ILE A 7 5.36 -23.63 -6.40
C ILE A 7 6.54 -24.16 -5.60
N ASP A 8 7.61 -23.37 -5.53
CA ASP A 8 8.73 -23.65 -4.64
C ASP A 8 8.31 -23.49 -3.16
N ASP A 9 8.52 -24.54 -2.36
CA ASP A 9 8.06 -24.59 -0.97
C ASP A 9 8.73 -23.52 -0.10
N HIS A 10 10.01 -23.26 -0.34
CA HIS A 10 10.76 -22.27 0.41
C HIS A 10 10.25 -20.85 0.09
N LEU A 11 10.00 -20.55 -1.18
CA LEU A 11 9.38 -19.30 -1.60
C LEU A 11 7.99 -19.11 -0.98
N LEU A 12 7.14 -20.14 -0.99
CA LEU A 12 5.81 -20.07 -0.41
C LEU A 12 5.86 -19.84 1.11
N ALA A 13 6.77 -20.50 1.81
CA ALA A 13 6.99 -20.30 3.24
C ALA A 13 7.45 -18.88 3.56
N GLN A 14 8.42 -18.35 2.81
CA GLN A 14 8.87 -16.96 2.97
C GLN A 14 7.76 -15.96 2.69
N ALA A 15 6.99 -16.16 1.62
CA ALA A 15 5.87 -15.29 1.28
C ALA A 15 4.79 -15.30 2.37
N LYS A 16 4.50 -16.48 2.95
CA LYS A 16 3.51 -16.64 4.03
C LYS A 16 3.94 -15.90 5.29
N LEU A 17 5.20 -16.01 5.68
CA LEU A 17 5.80 -15.27 6.80
C LEU A 17 5.75 -13.76 6.55
N ALA A 18 6.21 -13.31 5.37
CA ALA A 18 6.23 -11.89 5.01
C ALA A 18 4.83 -11.27 4.94
N CYS A 19 3.85 -12.02 4.47
CA CYS A 19 2.47 -11.55 4.35
C CYS A 19 1.65 -11.70 5.64
N GLY A 20 2.13 -12.45 6.64
CA GLY A 20 1.38 -12.81 7.83
C GLY A 20 0.09 -13.59 7.52
N ALA A 21 0.13 -14.46 6.50
CA ALA A 21 -1.04 -15.20 6.04
C ALA A 21 -1.18 -16.54 6.78
N ALA A 22 -2.41 -16.94 7.09
CA ALA A 22 -2.67 -18.19 7.81
C ALA A 22 -2.59 -19.42 6.88
N THR A 23 -2.93 -19.23 5.60
CA THR A 23 -3.03 -20.32 4.62
C THR A 23 -2.26 -20.02 3.34
N ASP A 24 -1.92 -21.07 2.60
CA ASP A 24 -1.17 -20.95 1.35
C ASP A 24 -2.04 -20.28 0.27
N THR A 25 -3.33 -20.60 0.23
CA THR A 25 -4.31 -19.95 -0.63
C THR A 25 -4.40 -18.45 -0.35
N GLU A 26 -4.41 -18.05 0.92
CA GLU A 26 -4.39 -16.63 1.30
C GLU A 26 -3.09 -15.95 0.87
N THR A 27 -1.95 -16.65 1.04
CA THR A 27 -0.64 -16.16 0.61
C THR A 27 -0.63 -15.88 -0.90
N VAL A 28 -1.09 -16.84 -1.71
CA VAL A 28 -1.19 -16.69 -3.17
C VAL A 28 -2.14 -15.56 -3.55
N ARG A 29 -3.31 -15.46 -2.89
CA ARG A 29 -4.26 -14.37 -3.13
C ARG A 29 -3.63 -13.00 -2.87
N ARG A 30 -2.99 -12.82 -1.70
CA ARG A 30 -2.30 -11.57 -1.34
C ARG A 30 -1.18 -11.23 -2.33
N GLY A 31 -0.43 -12.25 -2.80
CA GLY A 31 0.58 -12.11 -3.84
C GLY A 31 0.01 -11.58 -5.15
N LEU A 32 -1.09 -12.15 -5.65
CA LEU A 32 -1.76 -11.68 -6.86
C LEU A 32 -2.29 -10.24 -6.71
N GLU A 33 -2.91 -9.92 -5.57
CA GLU A 33 -3.36 -8.56 -5.27
C GLU A 33 -2.18 -7.57 -5.20
N ALA A 34 -1.01 -7.99 -4.71
CA ALA A 34 0.20 -7.19 -4.71
C ALA A 34 0.74 -6.94 -6.14
N LEU A 35 0.73 -7.95 -7.01
CA LEU A 35 1.13 -7.81 -8.41
C LEU A 35 0.21 -6.84 -9.18
N ILE A 36 -1.11 -6.91 -8.96
CA ILE A 36 -2.07 -5.98 -9.55
C ILE A 36 -1.77 -4.55 -9.09
N ARG A 37 -1.57 -4.34 -7.79
CA ARG A 37 -1.20 -3.03 -7.23
C ARG A 37 0.10 -2.53 -7.84
N HIS A 38 1.13 -3.38 -7.93
CA HIS A 38 2.40 -3.03 -8.54
C HIS A 38 2.21 -2.55 -9.99
N ALA A 39 1.47 -3.29 -10.82
CA ALA A 39 1.18 -2.90 -12.20
C ALA A 39 0.37 -1.59 -12.29
N ALA A 40 -0.55 -1.33 -11.35
CA ALA A 40 -1.26 -0.05 -11.27
C ALA A 40 -0.30 1.10 -10.93
N HIS A 41 0.60 0.91 -9.97
CA HIS A 41 1.63 1.89 -9.65
C HIS A 41 2.53 2.20 -10.84
N GLN A 42 2.95 1.18 -11.60
CA GLN A 42 3.77 1.38 -12.80
C GLN A 42 3.04 2.21 -13.87
N ARG A 43 1.74 1.96 -14.07
CA ARG A 43 0.89 2.77 -14.97
C ARG A 43 0.80 4.22 -14.51
N LEU A 44 0.58 4.47 -13.22
CA LEU A 44 0.53 5.84 -12.67
C LEU A 44 1.89 6.55 -12.78
N ARG A 45 3.00 5.84 -12.54
CA ARG A 45 4.35 6.39 -12.70
C ARG A 45 4.62 6.81 -14.14
N ALA A 46 4.10 6.07 -15.11
CA ALA A 46 4.23 6.42 -16.53
C ALA A 46 3.50 7.73 -16.89
N LEU A 47 2.46 8.11 -16.14
CA LEU A 47 1.76 9.39 -16.31
C LEU A 47 2.49 10.58 -15.66
N ARG A 48 3.59 10.34 -14.92
CA ARG A 48 4.31 11.42 -14.25
C ARG A 48 4.94 12.35 -15.30
N GLY A 49 4.51 13.61 -15.30
CA GLY A 49 5.06 14.64 -16.20
C GLY A 49 4.51 14.60 -17.62
N THR A 50 3.49 13.78 -17.90
CA THR A 50 2.83 13.76 -19.22
C THR A 50 1.95 14.98 -19.47
N GLU A 51 1.62 15.77 -18.44
CA GLU A 51 0.87 17.03 -18.55
C GLU A 51 1.70 18.22 -18.05
N PRO A 52 2.60 18.79 -18.87
CA PRO A 52 3.48 19.89 -18.46
C PRO A 52 2.74 21.23 -18.23
N ALA A 53 1.54 21.38 -18.81
CA ALA A 53 0.70 22.57 -18.67
C ALA A 53 -0.39 22.42 -17.60
N ALA A 54 -0.36 21.34 -16.80
CA ALA A 54 -1.29 21.14 -15.71
C ALA A 54 -1.20 22.30 -14.71
N ARG A 55 -2.34 22.91 -14.38
CA ARG A 55 -2.40 24.01 -13.41
C ARG A 55 -2.43 23.44 -12.00
N ASP A 56 -1.64 24.02 -11.10
CA ASP A 56 -1.67 23.66 -9.68
C ASP A 56 -3.04 23.94 -9.06
N VAL A 57 -3.58 22.94 -8.35
CA VAL A 57 -4.88 23.06 -7.65
C VAL A 57 -4.61 23.51 -6.20
N PRO A 58 -5.39 24.46 -5.64
CA PRO A 58 -5.20 24.89 -4.25
C PRO A 58 -5.25 23.72 -3.26
N ARG A 59 -4.22 23.58 -2.42
CA ARG A 59 -4.18 22.52 -1.40
C ARG A 59 -5.29 22.76 -0.36
N ARG A 60 -6.21 21.80 -0.23
CA ARG A 60 -7.18 21.79 0.88
C ARG A 60 -6.43 21.61 2.20
N ARG A 61 -6.36 22.66 3.02
CA ARG A 61 -5.79 22.61 4.37
C ARG A 61 -6.90 22.16 5.34
N GLU A 62 -6.58 21.21 6.20
CA GLU A 62 -7.43 20.93 7.36
C GLU A 62 -7.46 22.19 8.24
N SER A 63 -8.62 22.51 8.81
CA SER A 63 -8.72 23.63 9.74
C SER A 63 -7.77 23.37 10.91
N SER A 64 -6.94 24.36 11.23
CA SER A 64 -6.00 24.26 12.34
C SER A 64 -6.76 23.90 13.61
N ARG A 65 -6.59 22.66 14.10
CA ARG A 65 -7.13 22.25 15.38
C ARG A 65 -6.60 23.23 16.42
N PRO A 66 -7.44 23.95 17.19
CA PRO A 66 -6.95 24.90 18.16
C PRO A 66 -6.06 24.15 19.16
N THR A 67 -4.80 24.57 19.25
CA THR A 67 -3.80 24.03 20.16
C THR A 67 -4.35 24.12 21.59
N ARG A 68 -4.63 22.98 22.23
CA ARG A 68 -4.98 22.98 23.66
C ARG A 68 -3.79 23.54 24.46
N PRO A 69 -3.99 24.54 25.33
CA PRO A 69 -2.90 25.03 26.18
C PRO A 69 -2.42 23.89 27.09
N ARG A 70 -1.10 23.66 27.12
CA ARG A 70 -0.48 22.69 28.02
C ARG A 70 -0.59 23.23 29.45
N LYS A 71 -1.25 22.49 30.34
CA LYS A 71 -1.31 22.82 31.77
C LYS A 71 0.11 22.71 32.36
N PRO A 72 0.60 23.72 33.12
CA PRO A 72 1.91 23.61 33.75
C PRO A 72 1.91 22.47 34.77
N ARG A 73 3.00 21.71 34.79
CA ARG A 73 3.24 20.61 35.72
C ARG A 73 3.55 21.23 37.08
N ALA A 74 2.75 20.93 38.10
CA ALA A 74 3.00 21.38 39.47
C ALA A 74 4.34 20.81 39.97
N ALA A 75 5.10 21.66 40.68
CA ALA A 75 6.40 21.36 41.28
C ALA A 75 6.25 20.45 42.51
#